data_AF-A0A1M6MC94-F1
#
_entry.id   AF-A0A1M6MC94-F1
#
_cell.length_a   1.000
_cell.length_b   1.000
_cell.length_c   1.000
_cell.angle_alpha   90.00
_cell.angle_beta   90.00
_cell.angle_gamma   90.00
#
_symmetry.space_group_name_H-M   'P 1'
#
loop_
_entity.id
_entity.type
_entity.pdbx_description
1 polymer ?
#
loop_
_entity_poly.entity_id
_entity_poly.type
_entity_poly.pdbx_seq_one_letter_code
_entity_poly.pdbx_strand_id
1 'polypeptide(L)'
;MKKILLLFLLLVTLMINRNMIFAVENISNDVKQEEIIKVKNEVHDLLNKRAALWNKLFSQKVELEEVNKELKKIVAPPLLTYDMEAFNEIKTKHTSMEKILKVDVLKVKGVSLEEEKIIVDIEVEWLMEGFEENYKQKVDYQMVLIKREDIWKISDYDVI
;
A
#
# COMPACT_ATOMS: atom_id res chain seq x y z
N MET A 1 26.98 6.70 56.33
CA MET A 1 25.56 6.46 56.00
C MET A 1 25.02 7.43 54.94
N LYS A 2 25.07 8.76 55.11
CA LYS A 2 24.56 9.74 54.11
C LYS A 2 25.16 9.60 52.69
N LYS A 3 26.47 9.32 52.58
CA LYS A 3 27.15 9.14 51.28
C LYS A 3 26.74 7.85 50.54
N ILE A 4 26.43 6.79 51.29
CA ILE A 4 25.98 5.50 50.73
C ILE A 4 24.54 5.63 50.22
N LEU A 5 23.69 6.37 50.96
CA LEU A 5 22.33 6.68 50.55
C LEU A 5 22.30 7.48 49.24
N LEU A 6 23.23 8.44 49.07
CA LEU A 6 23.35 9.26 47.87
C LEU A 6 23.76 8.44 46.64
N LEU A 7 24.71 7.51 46.82
CA LEU A 7 25.12 6.57 45.77
C LEU A 7 23.97 5.64 45.36
N PHE A 8 23.19 5.17 46.34
CA PHE A 8 22.02 4.34 46.10
C PHE A 8 20.92 5.08 45.34
N LEU A 9 20.63 6.33 45.73
CA LEU A 9 19.68 7.20 45.02
C LEU A 9 20.10 7.48 43.57
N LEU A 10 21.41 7.66 43.33
CA LEU A 10 21.96 7.83 41.98
C LEU A 10 21.77 6.58 41.11
N LEU A 11 21.97 5.39 41.67
CA LEU A 11 21.74 4.12 40.96
C LEU A 11 20.26 3.90 40.64
N VAL A 12 19.36 4.23 41.57
CA VAL A 12 17.91 4.13 41.37
C VAL A 12 17.45 5.10 40.28
N THR A 13 17.94 6.33 40.26
CA THR A 13 17.61 7.30 39.20
C THR A 13 18.13 6.87 37.84
N LEU A 14 19.34 6.29 37.77
CA LEU A 14 19.87 5.70 36.53
C LEU A 14 19.03 4.52 36.04
N MET A 15 18.55 3.64 36.94
CA MET A 15 17.67 2.53 36.58
C MET A 15 16.29 2.98 36.10
N ILE A 16 15.68 3.97 36.77
CA ILE A 16 14.39 4.55 36.35
C ILE A 16 14.52 5.20 34.97
N ASN A 17 15.60 5.94 34.73
CA ASN A 17 15.82 6.61 33.44
C ASN A 17 16.02 5.60 32.31
N ARG A 18 16.78 4.52 32.56
CA ARG A 18 16.96 3.44 31.59
C ARG A 18 15.63 2.76 31.24
N ASN A 19 14.79 2.46 32.24
CA ASN A 19 13.49 1.84 32.01
C ASN A 19 12.51 2.76 31.27
N MET A 20 12.53 4.07 31.52
CA MET A 20 11.69 5.02 30.77
C MET A 20 12.11 5.15 29.30
N ILE A 21 13.41 5.17 29.00
CA ILE A 21 13.90 5.24 27.62
C ILE A 21 13.44 4.00 26.82
N PHE A 22 13.57 2.80 27.38
CA PHE A 22 13.12 1.56 26.72
C PHE A 22 11.59 1.49 26.55
N ALA A 23 10.81 2.01 27.52
CA ALA A 23 9.36 2.03 27.40
C ALA A 23 8.89 2.98 26.28
N VAL A 24 9.49 4.17 26.17
CA VAL A 24 9.16 5.15 25.12
C VAL A 24 9.55 4.64 23.73
N GLU A 25 10.72 4.01 23.60
CA GLU A 25 11.17 3.44 22.33
C GLU A 25 10.25 2.31 21.84
N ASN A 26 9.85 1.39 22.73
CA ASN A 26 8.90 0.33 22.42
C ASN A 26 7.53 0.88 21.99
N ILE A 27 6.98 1.86 22.71
CA ILE A 27 5.70 2.50 22.34
C ILE A 27 5.81 3.16 20.96
N SER A 28 6.91 3.84 20.65
CA SER A 28 7.11 4.47 19.33
C SER A 28 7.26 3.47 18.19
N ASN A 29 7.83 2.29 18.46
CA ASN A 29 7.99 1.22 17.47
C ASN A 29 6.65 0.50 17.23
N ASP A 30 5.87 0.24 18.27
CA ASP A 30 4.55 -0.38 18.15
C ASP A 30 3.59 0.52 17.34
N VAL A 31 3.57 1.82 17.63
CA VAL A 31 2.74 2.79 16.87
C VAL A 31 3.14 2.85 15.38
N LYS A 32 4.43 2.79 15.06
CA LYS A 32 4.91 2.75 13.66
C LYS A 32 4.55 1.43 12.96
N GLN A 33 4.58 0.31 13.67
CA GLN A 33 4.21 -0.98 13.09
C GLN A 33 2.71 -1.07 12.79
N GLU A 34 1.85 -0.58 13.68
CA GLU A 34 0.41 -0.53 13.45
C GLU A 34 0.07 0.31 12.22
N GLU A 35 0.73 1.46 12.05
CA GLU A 35 0.56 2.32 10.87
C GLU A 35 0.99 1.61 9.58
N ILE A 36 2.14 0.94 9.59
CA ILE A 36 2.64 0.15 8.44
C ILE A 36 1.65 -0.98 8.08
N ILE A 37 1.12 -1.69 9.06
CA ILE A 37 0.13 -2.76 8.84
C ILE A 37 -1.15 -2.18 8.23
N LYS A 38 -1.61 -1.03 8.75
CA LYS A 38 -2.80 -0.36 8.23
C LYS A 38 -2.62 0.08 6.77
N VAL A 39 -1.50 0.74 6.46
CA VAL A 39 -1.18 1.16 5.08
C VAL A 39 -1.05 -0.05 4.15
N LYS A 40 -0.37 -1.11 4.61
CA LYS A 40 -0.25 -2.37 3.86
C LYS A 40 -1.63 -2.92 3.46
N ASN A 41 -2.55 -3.01 4.41
CA ASN A 41 -3.89 -3.54 4.17
C ASN A 41 -4.69 -2.63 3.23
N GLU A 42 -4.61 -1.31 3.41
CA GLU A 42 -5.29 -0.36 2.53
C GLU A 42 -4.81 -0.49 1.08
N VAL A 43 -3.49 -0.52 0.87
CA VAL A 43 -2.92 -0.68 -0.47
C VAL A 43 -3.29 -2.02 -1.08
N HIS A 44 -3.22 -3.10 -0.29
CA HIS A 44 -3.62 -4.43 -0.72
C HIS A 44 -5.07 -4.45 -1.21
N ASP A 45 -5.99 -3.83 -0.47
CA ASP A 45 -7.40 -3.76 -0.84
C ASP A 45 -7.62 -2.93 -2.10
N LEU A 46 -6.92 -1.80 -2.24
CA LEU A 46 -7.00 -0.95 -3.44
C LEU A 46 -6.48 -1.69 -4.69
N LEU A 47 -5.35 -2.36 -4.59
CA LEU A 47 -4.78 -3.14 -5.70
C LEU A 47 -5.67 -4.32 -6.09
N ASN A 48 -6.23 -5.04 -5.12
CA ASN A 48 -7.16 -6.15 -5.41
C ASN A 48 -8.44 -5.65 -6.10
N LYS A 49 -9.00 -4.51 -5.66
CA LYS A 49 -10.16 -3.90 -6.33
C LYS A 49 -9.80 -3.47 -7.76
N ARG A 50 -8.63 -2.86 -7.97
CA ARG A 50 -8.14 -2.46 -9.31
C ARG A 50 -7.95 -3.69 -10.22
N ALA A 51 -7.36 -4.78 -9.72
CA ALA A 51 -7.21 -6.04 -10.45
C ALA A 51 -8.56 -6.69 -10.79
N ALA A 52 -9.55 -6.62 -9.89
CA ALA A 52 -10.89 -7.10 -10.17
C ALA A 52 -11.56 -6.30 -11.30
N LEU A 53 -11.36 -4.98 -11.35
CA LEU A 53 -11.87 -4.13 -12.43
C LEU A 53 -11.17 -4.43 -13.77
N TRP A 54 -9.85 -4.64 -13.75
CA TRP A 54 -9.11 -5.12 -14.92
C TRP A 54 -9.70 -6.41 -15.48
N ASN A 55 -9.90 -7.42 -14.62
CA ASN A 55 -10.43 -8.72 -15.02
C ASN A 55 -11.88 -8.66 -15.53
N LYS A 56 -12.68 -7.67 -15.11
CA LYS A 56 -14.04 -7.49 -15.64
C LYS A 56 -14.06 -7.17 -17.13
N LEU A 57 -13.00 -6.56 -17.66
CA LEU A 57 -12.90 -6.20 -19.09
C LEU A 57 -12.88 -7.42 -20.02
N PHE A 58 -12.56 -8.61 -19.49
CA PHE A 58 -12.62 -9.86 -20.26
C PHE A 58 -14.06 -10.31 -20.54
N SER A 59 -15.05 -9.77 -19.83
CA SER A 59 -16.46 -10.03 -20.09
C SER A 59 -16.97 -9.05 -21.14
N GLN A 60 -17.49 -9.57 -22.26
CA GLN A 60 -18.08 -8.77 -23.35
C GLN A 60 -19.27 -7.89 -22.92
N LYS A 61 -19.83 -8.12 -21.72
CA LYS A 61 -21.03 -7.43 -21.22
C LYS A 61 -20.74 -6.18 -20.38
N VAL A 62 -19.48 -5.90 -20.07
CA VAL A 62 -19.12 -4.79 -19.17
C VAL A 62 -18.89 -3.52 -19.98
N GLU A 63 -19.60 -2.45 -19.60
CA GLU A 63 -19.42 -1.12 -20.18
C GLU A 63 -18.30 -0.35 -19.49
N LEU A 64 -17.51 0.40 -20.27
CA LEU A 64 -16.39 1.18 -19.74
C LEU A 64 -16.86 2.26 -18.76
N GLU A 65 -18.07 2.78 -18.92
CA GLU A 65 -18.66 3.72 -17.97
C GLU A 65 -18.89 3.12 -16.58
N GLU A 66 -19.30 1.85 -16.51
CA GLU A 66 -19.46 1.13 -15.24
C GLU A 66 -18.09 0.95 -14.56
N VAL A 67 -17.08 0.54 -15.35
CA VAL A 67 -15.71 0.37 -14.85
C VAL A 67 -15.15 1.70 -14.35
N ASN A 68 -15.34 2.79 -15.10
CA ASN A 68 -14.91 4.14 -14.70
C ASN A 68 -15.53 4.56 -13.37
N LYS A 69 -16.84 4.30 -13.19
CA LYS A 69 -17.55 4.64 -11.95
C LYS A 69 -16.98 3.91 -10.74
N GLU A 70 -16.65 2.63 -10.88
CA GLU A 70 -16.04 1.85 -9.80
C GLU A 70 -14.56 2.23 -9.58
N LEU A 71 -13.81 2.47 -10.66
CA LEU A 71 -12.40 2.84 -10.61
C LEU A 71 -12.19 4.18 -9.89
N LYS A 72 -13.07 5.17 -10.11
CA LYS A 72 -13.08 6.46 -9.40
C LYS A 72 -13.19 6.35 -7.87
N LYS A 73 -13.66 5.20 -7.35
CA LYS A 73 -13.73 4.97 -5.90
C LYS A 73 -12.37 4.62 -5.31
N ILE A 74 -11.46 4.07 -6.10
CA ILE A 74 -10.17 3.51 -5.64
C ILE A 74 -8.95 4.18 -6.27
N VAL A 75 -9.11 4.90 -7.38
CA VAL A 75 -8.05 5.59 -8.11
C VAL A 75 -8.44 7.05 -8.30
N ALA A 76 -7.46 7.94 -8.18
CA ALA A 76 -7.59 9.38 -8.42
C ALA A 76 -6.75 9.82 -9.63
N PRO A 77 -7.04 11.00 -10.22
CA PRO A 77 -6.16 11.58 -11.23
C PRO A 77 -4.75 11.88 -10.68
N PRO A 78 -3.68 11.74 -11.50
CA PRO A 78 -3.70 11.48 -12.94
C PRO A 78 -3.89 9.99 -13.32
N LEU A 79 -3.61 9.06 -12.41
CA LEU A 79 -3.66 7.62 -12.71
C LEU A 79 -5.01 7.14 -13.23
N LEU A 80 -6.11 7.73 -12.76
CA LEU A 80 -7.45 7.42 -13.26
C LEU A 80 -7.57 7.59 -14.78
N THR A 81 -6.99 8.67 -15.32
CA THR A 81 -7.02 8.96 -16.75
C THR A 81 -6.23 7.90 -17.51
N TYR A 82 -5.02 7.61 -17.04
CA TYR A 82 -4.16 6.59 -17.63
C TYR A 82 -4.82 5.21 -17.65
N ASP A 83 -5.42 4.79 -16.53
CA ASP A 83 -6.13 3.51 -16.44
C ASP A 83 -7.30 3.44 -17.41
N MET A 84 -8.09 4.52 -17.53
CA MET A 84 -9.22 4.53 -18.45
C MET A 84 -8.78 4.52 -19.93
N GLU A 85 -7.67 5.17 -20.26
CA GLU A 85 -7.06 5.08 -21.59
C GLU A 85 -6.62 3.64 -21.87
N ALA A 86 -5.87 3.02 -20.96
CA ALA A 86 -5.45 1.63 -21.08
C ALA A 86 -6.64 0.68 -21.24
N PHE A 87 -7.69 0.83 -20.43
CA PHE A 87 -8.89 0.00 -20.49
C PHE A 87 -9.65 0.17 -21.81
N ASN A 88 -9.67 1.38 -22.36
CA ASN A 88 -10.28 1.66 -23.65
C ASN A 88 -9.46 1.05 -24.81
N GLU A 89 -8.13 1.16 -24.77
CA GLU A 89 -7.27 0.51 -25.76
C GLU A 89 -7.47 -1.00 -25.78
N ILE A 90 -7.55 -1.59 -24.60
CA ILE A 90 -7.80 -3.01 -24.36
C ILE A 90 -9.11 -3.48 -24.99
N LYS A 91 -10.20 -2.75 -24.76
CA LYS A 91 -11.53 -3.11 -25.29
C LYS A 91 -11.59 -2.96 -26.82
N THR A 92 -10.77 -2.08 -27.41
CA THR A 92 -10.84 -1.73 -28.84
C THR A 92 -9.81 -2.45 -29.72
N LYS A 93 -8.60 -2.72 -29.22
CA LYS A 93 -7.48 -3.23 -30.02
C LYS A 93 -7.31 -4.76 -29.95
N HIS A 94 -8.18 -5.49 -29.23
CA HIS A 94 -8.09 -6.95 -29.03
C HIS A 94 -6.66 -7.43 -28.70
N THR A 95 -5.96 -6.66 -27.85
CA THR A 95 -4.62 -7.02 -27.41
C THR A 95 -4.66 -8.28 -26.54
N SER A 96 -3.62 -9.10 -26.63
CA SER A 96 -3.47 -10.25 -25.74
C SER A 96 -3.27 -9.72 -24.33
N MET A 97 -4.27 -9.91 -23.47
CA MET A 97 -4.24 -9.52 -22.07
C MET A 97 -4.22 -10.75 -21.19
N GLU A 98 -3.47 -10.63 -20.10
CA GLU A 98 -3.38 -11.65 -19.07
C GLU A 98 -4.27 -11.26 -17.88
N LYS A 99 -5.00 -12.24 -17.34
CA LYS A 99 -5.82 -12.02 -16.15
C LYS A 99 -4.94 -12.01 -14.92
N ILE A 100 -5.31 -11.17 -13.96
CA ILE A 100 -4.68 -11.13 -12.64
C ILE A 100 -5.43 -12.09 -11.73
N LEU A 101 -4.85 -13.24 -11.41
CA LEU A 101 -5.47 -14.25 -10.54
C LEU A 101 -5.40 -13.86 -9.06
N LYS A 102 -4.29 -13.25 -8.63
CA LYS A 102 -4.10 -12.79 -7.24
C LYS A 102 -3.12 -11.61 -7.20
N VAL A 103 -3.37 -10.68 -6.28
CA VAL A 103 -2.41 -9.63 -5.90
C VAL A 103 -2.10 -9.78 -4.41
N ASP A 104 -0.83 -9.71 -4.05
CA ASP A 104 -0.39 -9.78 -2.66
C ASP A 104 0.66 -8.70 -2.38
N VAL A 105 0.49 -7.94 -1.31
CA VAL A 105 1.50 -6.98 -0.85
C VAL A 105 2.41 -7.74 0.09
N LEU A 106 3.59 -8.13 -0.39
CA LEU A 106 4.51 -8.94 0.38
C LEU A 106 5.10 -8.12 1.53
N LYS A 107 5.62 -6.94 1.22
CA LYS A 107 6.37 -6.12 2.17
C LYS A 107 6.11 -4.63 1.95
N VAL A 108 6.09 -3.88 3.05
CA VAL A 108 6.22 -2.42 3.05
C VAL A 108 7.64 -2.09 3.47
N LYS A 109 8.38 -1.40 2.61
CA LYS A 109 9.79 -1.01 2.80
C LYS A 109 9.90 0.34 3.49
N GLY A 110 8.97 1.25 3.19
CA GLY A 110 8.94 2.59 3.74
C GLY A 110 7.55 3.20 3.62
N VAL A 111 7.20 4.07 4.57
CA VAL A 111 6.02 4.92 4.53
C VAL A 111 6.49 6.33 4.86
N SER A 112 6.18 7.30 4.01
CA SER A 112 6.35 8.72 4.31
C SER A 112 5.02 9.44 4.17
N LEU A 113 4.77 10.36 5.09
CA LEU A 113 3.65 11.28 5.02
C LEU A 113 4.17 12.61 4.51
N GLU A 114 3.63 13.07 3.39
CA GLU A 114 3.94 14.35 2.78
C GLU A 114 2.66 15.15 2.63
N GLU A 115 2.51 16.24 3.39
CA GLU A 115 1.31 17.08 3.37
C GLU A 115 0.01 16.27 3.55
N GLU A 116 -0.72 16.03 2.47
CA GLU A 116 -2.00 15.32 2.42
C GLU A 116 -1.93 13.97 1.65
N LYS A 117 -0.72 13.50 1.34
CA LYS A 117 -0.46 12.23 0.65
C LYS A 117 0.42 11.29 1.50
N ILE A 118 0.20 9.99 1.32
CA ILE A 118 1.08 8.94 1.81
C ILE A 118 1.88 8.43 0.61
N ILE A 119 3.19 8.41 0.72
CA ILE A 119 4.06 7.72 -0.22
C ILE A 119 4.51 6.42 0.45
N VAL A 120 4.37 5.32 -0.26
CA VAL A 120 4.67 3.99 0.28
C VAL A 120 5.50 3.19 -0.71
N ASP A 121 6.63 2.70 -0.25
CA ASP A 121 7.48 1.79 -1.00
C ASP A 121 7.08 0.35 -0.63
N ILE A 122 6.64 -0.43 -1.61
CA ILE A 122 6.13 -1.79 -1.39
C ILE A 122 6.69 -2.80 -2.39
N GLU A 123 6.75 -4.05 -1.98
CA GLU A 123 6.95 -5.21 -2.85
C GLU A 123 5.61 -5.90 -3.07
N VAL A 124 5.19 -6.05 -4.33
CA VAL A 124 3.92 -6.70 -4.70
C VAL A 124 4.20 -7.95 -5.53
N GLU A 125 3.51 -9.03 -5.21
CA GLU A 125 3.46 -10.24 -6.03
C GLU A 125 2.14 -10.31 -6.79
N TRP A 126 2.24 -10.35 -8.11
CA TRP A 126 1.15 -10.59 -9.04
C TRP A 126 1.18 -12.04 -9.48
N LEU A 127 0.06 -12.75 -9.36
CA LEU A 127 -0.14 -14.05 -9.97
C LEU A 127 -1.00 -13.86 -11.22
N MET A 128 -0.47 -14.22 -12.38
CA MET A 128 -1.08 -13.97 -13.68
C MET A 128 -1.50 -15.29 -14.35
N GLU A 129 -2.59 -15.25 -15.11
CA GLU A 129 -2.99 -16.32 -16.04
C GLU A 129 -2.19 -16.14 -17.34
N GLY A 130 -1.14 -16.95 -17.50
CA GLY A 130 -0.35 -16.99 -18.73
C GLY A 130 -0.94 -17.93 -19.77
N PHE A 131 -0.40 -17.88 -21.00
CA PHE A 131 -0.90 -18.67 -22.12
C PHE A 131 -0.72 -20.19 -21.94
N GLU A 132 0.43 -20.61 -21.42
CA GLU A 132 0.73 -22.04 -21.17
C GLU A 132 0.66 -22.40 -19.69
N GLU A 133 1.14 -21.50 -18.83
CA GLU A 133 1.15 -21.68 -17.38
C GLU A 133 0.92 -20.36 -16.65
N ASN A 134 0.40 -20.48 -15.42
CA ASN A 134 0.30 -19.34 -14.52
C ASN A 134 1.69 -18.96 -14.02
N TYR A 135 1.99 -17.67 -13.98
CA TYR A 135 3.29 -17.20 -13.53
C TYR A 135 3.15 -16.12 -12.46
N LYS A 136 4.22 -15.95 -11.68
CA LYS A 136 4.30 -14.92 -10.63
C LYS A 136 5.26 -13.83 -11.07
N GLN A 137 4.87 -12.59 -10.86
CA GLN A 137 5.71 -11.42 -11.07
C GLN A 137 5.84 -10.65 -9.76
N LYS A 138 7.06 -10.41 -9.31
CA LYS A 138 7.34 -9.53 -8.18
C LYS A 138 7.81 -8.18 -8.71
N VAL A 139 7.17 -7.12 -8.24
CA VAL A 139 7.49 -5.76 -8.65
C VAL A 139 7.55 -4.88 -7.42
N ASP A 140 8.59 -4.06 -7.37
CA ASP A 140 8.73 -3.03 -6.37
C ASP A 140 8.10 -1.74 -6.89
N TYR A 141 7.23 -1.15 -6.07
CA TYR A 141 6.56 0.09 -6.39
C TYR A 141 6.83 1.15 -5.33
N GLN A 142 6.95 2.38 -5.79
CA GLN A 142 6.65 3.56 -4.98
C GLN A 142 5.25 4.02 -5.34
N MET A 143 4.31 3.95 -4.39
CA MET A 143 2.92 4.33 -4.62
C MET A 143 2.57 5.62 -3.89
N VAL A 144 1.77 6.47 -4.53
CA VAL A 144 1.23 7.69 -3.96
C VAL A 144 -0.26 7.50 -3.66
N LEU A 145 -0.62 7.58 -2.39
CA LEU A 145 -1.99 7.51 -1.91
C LEU A 145 -2.46 8.91 -1.49
N ILE A 146 -3.69 9.25 -1.87
CA ILE A 146 -4.35 10.47 -1.43
C ILE A 146 -5.68 10.15 -0.77
N LYS A 147 -6.10 10.99 0.17
CA LYS A 147 -7.41 10.86 0.81
C LYS A 147 -8.39 11.85 0.20
N ARG A 148 -9.54 11.38 -0.27
CA ARG A 148 -10.65 12.22 -0.74
C ARG A 148 -11.96 11.68 -0.20
N GLU A 149 -12.79 12.55 0.36
CA GLU A 149 -14.09 12.16 0.95
C GLU A 149 -13.94 11.06 2.01
N ASP A 150 -12.87 11.16 2.82
CA ASP A 150 -12.49 10.19 3.85
C ASP A 150 -12.06 8.79 3.34
N ILE A 151 -11.89 8.63 2.02
CA ILE A 151 -11.50 7.37 1.38
C ILE A 151 -10.10 7.50 0.77
N TRP A 152 -9.23 6.51 1.01
CA TRP A 152 -7.92 6.43 0.37
C TRP A 152 -8.04 5.97 -1.08
N LYS A 153 -7.23 6.58 -1.95
CA LYS A 153 -7.17 6.26 -3.38
C LYS A 153 -5.72 6.26 -3.86
N ILE A 154 -5.42 5.42 -4.83
CA ILE A 154 -4.13 5.45 -5.53
C ILE A 154 -4.16 6.64 -6.50
N SER A 155 -3.23 7.56 -6.35
CA SER A 155 -3.10 8.72 -7.23
C SER A 155 -2.05 8.51 -8.32
N ASP A 156 -0.98 7.80 -7.99
CA ASP A 156 0.15 7.56 -8.88
C ASP A 156 1.01 6.38 -8.39
N TYR A 157 1.89 5.87 -9.24
CA TYR A 157 2.95 4.94 -8.85
C TYR A 157 4.12 4.92 -9.85
N ASP A 158 5.30 4.59 -9.34
CA ASP A 158 6.50 4.29 -10.12
C ASP A 158 7.01 2.89 -9.80
N VAL A 159 7.64 2.25 -10.80
CA VAL A 159 8.40 0.99 -10.61
C VAL A 159 9.82 1.37 -10.23
N ILE A 160 10.37 0.74 -9.19
CA ILE A 160 11.69 1.03 -8.63
C ILE A 160 12.64 -0.17 -8.65
#